data_AF-A0A8J8ACZ3-F1
#
_entry.id   AF-A0A8J8ACZ3-F1
#
_cell.length_a   1.000
_cell.length_b   1.000
_cell.length_c   1.000
_cell.angle_alpha   90.00
_cell.angle_beta   90.00
_cell.angle_gamma   90.00
#
_symmetry.space_group_name_H-M   'P 1'
#
loop_
_entity.id
_entity.type
_entity.pdbx_description
1 polymer ?
#
loop_
_entity_poly.entity_id
_entity_poly.type
_entity_poly.pdbx_seq_one_letter_code
_entity_poly.pdbx_strand_id
1 'polypeptide(L)'
;MNRVRCLLLVMMITLLVSQLIPPEAYDPAPIRSEEASYRVYMENHEWVASLTCQAYVREYYGHLINWTLGYPHDYLISHPGFTETVILVDDWKEFLAELPAHCYPNVRGRAEYSDTLYRAILMLENITNGTSDGEVIESMLRGASYFARPHTNKTLVHVTVLTTDIARENRRPFLIIWSSVVLLSLVGIYLSLKGNKFVLVGFVVLLLLGSVFAGIYIKGEGERREKSAAFRELLNIHGEGGSCGQVVAAVNVPLSKDDLSRMLSLVNETGSKVISVEWRDYVVLLSLGVNPTEYSRFVEEASKNGWDVSVMDGWSIEEFTRMREASVNWTEREISVLTRHLDELPEDKRTAVLEYVEELNRTLSWEKARLRTEGKCMGVNVVFPAPGTEDYDYASLSRLLSRIALLVISVLLFAGVGGLFYK
;
A
#
# COMPACT_ATOMS: atom_id res chain seq x y z
N MET A 1 -49.09 -34.49 4.58
CA MET A 1 -48.19 -34.44 3.40
C MET A 1 -48.12 -33.04 2.77
N ASN A 2 -49.24 -32.34 2.54
CA ASN A 2 -49.24 -31.01 1.89
C ASN A 2 -48.43 -29.93 2.63
N ARG A 3 -48.50 -29.85 3.97
CA ARG A 3 -47.74 -28.83 4.76
C ARG A 3 -46.22 -29.00 4.66
N VAL A 4 -45.73 -30.23 4.64
CA VAL A 4 -44.29 -30.55 4.52
C VAL A 4 -43.77 -30.21 3.12
N ARG A 5 -44.56 -30.52 2.08
CA ARG A 5 -44.21 -30.14 0.70
C ARG A 5 -44.16 -28.63 0.53
N CYS A 6 -45.09 -27.89 1.12
CA CYS A 6 -45.04 -26.42 1.12
C CYS A 6 -43.77 -25.88 1.79
N LEU A 7 -43.37 -26.42 2.95
CA LEU A 7 -42.13 -26.01 3.62
C LEU A 7 -40.89 -26.24 2.74
N LEU A 8 -40.80 -27.43 2.13
CA LEU A 8 -39.69 -27.77 1.23
C LEU A 8 -39.65 -26.87 -0.01
N LEU A 9 -40.81 -26.52 -0.58
CA LEU A 9 -40.91 -25.58 -1.70
C LEU A 9 -40.46 -24.17 -1.30
N VAL A 10 -40.89 -23.68 -0.13
CA VAL A 10 -40.43 -22.37 0.38
C VAL A 10 -38.92 -22.37 0.58
N MET A 11 -38.36 -23.41 1.20
CA MET A 11 -36.90 -23.54 1.37
C MET A 11 -36.17 -23.58 0.03
N MET A 12 -36.70 -24.32 -0.95
CA MET A 12 -36.14 -24.39 -2.30
C MET A 12 -36.11 -23.01 -2.97
N ILE A 13 -37.21 -22.26 -2.90
CA ILE A 13 -37.29 -20.90 -3.46
C ILE A 13 -36.27 -19.99 -2.76
N THR A 14 -36.21 -19.99 -1.43
CA THR A 14 -35.25 -19.16 -0.67
C THR A 14 -33.79 -19.46 -1.04
N LEU A 15 -33.45 -20.75 -1.19
CA LEU A 15 -32.10 -21.18 -1.59
C LEU A 15 -31.80 -20.86 -3.06
N LEU A 16 -32.77 -20.92 -3.96
CA LEU A 16 -32.60 -20.50 -5.35
C LEU A 16 -32.38 -18.99 -5.44
N VAL A 17 -33.16 -18.20 -4.69
CA VAL A 17 -32.97 -16.74 -4.60
C VAL A 17 -31.58 -16.40 -4.04
N SER A 18 -31.07 -17.18 -3.09
CA SER A 18 -29.72 -16.95 -2.55
C SER A 18 -28.60 -17.07 -3.58
N GLN A 19 -28.79 -17.83 -4.66
CA GLN A 19 -27.81 -17.96 -5.74
C GLN A 19 -27.70 -16.68 -6.58
N LEU A 20 -28.75 -15.84 -6.57
CA LEU A 20 -28.83 -14.59 -7.32
C LEU A 20 -28.25 -13.41 -6.54
N ILE A 21 -27.91 -13.59 -5.27
CA ILE A 21 -27.36 -12.52 -4.44
C ILE A 21 -25.89 -12.30 -4.85
N PRO A 22 -25.52 -11.09 -5.27
CA PRO A 22 -24.14 -10.80 -5.62
C PRO A 22 -23.27 -10.86 -4.37
N PRO A 23 -22.02 -11.37 -4.48
CA PRO A 23 -21.12 -11.52 -3.34
C PRO A 23 -20.79 -10.18 -2.69
N GLU A 24 -20.78 -9.13 -3.50
CA GLU A 24 -20.52 -7.76 -3.10
C GLU A 24 -21.68 -6.86 -3.52
N ALA A 25 -22.01 -5.88 -2.69
CA ALA A 25 -22.72 -4.69 -3.09
C ALA A 25 -21.67 -3.66 -3.49
N TYR A 26 -21.69 -3.30 -4.77
CA TYR A 26 -21.07 -2.07 -5.20
C TYR A 26 -21.94 -0.93 -4.67
N ASP A 27 -21.40 -0.13 -3.76
CA ASP A 27 -21.97 1.16 -3.37
C ASP A 27 -21.15 2.20 -4.14
N PRO A 28 -21.48 2.49 -5.42
CA PRO A 28 -20.73 3.49 -6.14
C PRO A 28 -20.96 4.82 -5.44
N ALA A 29 -19.93 5.34 -4.78
CA ALA A 29 -19.71 6.78 -4.86
C ALA A 29 -19.74 7.12 -6.36
N PRO A 30 -20.26 8.29 -6.75
CA PRO A 30 -20.36 8.66 -8.16
C PRO A 30 -19.02 8.38 -8.82
N ILE A 31 -19.01 7.46 -9.79
CA ILE A 31 -17.83 7.11 -10.57
C ILE A 31 -17.34 8.44 -11.14
N ARG A 32 -16.32 9.03 -10.52
CA ARG A 32 -15.48 9.97 -11.20
C ARG A 32 -14.60 9.11 -12.07
N SER A 33 -15.06 8.86 -13.30
CA SER A 33 -14.12 8.53 -14.35
C SER A 33 -13.28 9.80 -14.52
N GLU A 34 -12.08 9.80 -13.94
CA GLU A 34 -11.06 10.70 -14.43
C GLU A 34 -10.60 10.11 -15.77
N GLU A 35 -11.39 10.40 -16.81
CA GLU A 35 -10.92 10.26 -18.18
C GLU A 35 -9.87 11.35 -18.39
N ALA A 36 -8.64 11.04 -18.02
CA ALA A 36 -7.52 11.90 -18.29
C ALA A 36 -6.81 11.39 -19.54
N SER A 37 -6.89 12.20 -20.60
CA SER A 37 -6.03 12.04 -21.76
C SER A 37 -4.66 12.62 -21.43
N TYR A 38 -3.73 11.78 -20.97
CA TYR A 38 -2.38 12.24 -20.68
C TYR A 38 -1.61 12.39 -21.99
N ARG A 39 -1.13 13.60 -22.25
CA ARG A 39 -0.12 13.81 -23.29
C ARG A 39 1.23 13.56 -22.63
N VAL A 40 1.67 12.31 -22.65
CA VAL A 40 3.06 11.99 -22.33
C VAL A 40 3.89 12.60 -23.47
N TYR A 41 4.76 13.55 -23.12
CA TYR A 41 5.54 14.45 -23.99
C TYR A 41 4.78 15.67 -24.53
N MET A 42 4.76 16.74 -23.73
CA MET A 42 4.50 18.10 -24.21
C MET A 42 5.51 19.09 -23.64
N GLU A 43 6.45 19.47 -24.50
CA GLU A 43 7.31 20.67 -24.36
C GLU A 43 8.41 20.59 -23.30
N ASN A 44 9.34 21.55 -23.37
CA ASN A 44 10.59 21.56 -22.61
C ASN A 44 10.31 21.63 -21.10
N HIS A 45 10.17 20.48 -20.45
CA HIS A 45 10.12 20.43 -19.00
C HIS A 45 11.53 20.70 -18.45
N GLU A 46 11.65 21.75 -17.63
CA GLU A 46 12.93 22.22 -17.09
C GLU A 46 13.47 21.33 -15.97
N TRP A 47 12.65 20.42 -15.41
CA TRP A 47 12.98 19.72 -14.18
C TRP A 47 12.67 18.21 -14.21
N VAL A 48 13.63 17.43 -13.71
CA VAL A 48 13.55 15.98 -13.54
C VAL A 48 13.78 15.63 -12.09
N ALA A 49 12.92 14.78 -11.54
CA ALA A 49 13.03 14.23 -10.20
C ALA A 49 13.28 12.72 -10.30
N SER A 50 14.43 12.24 -9.81
CA SER A 50 14.52 10.83 -9.43
C SER A 50 13.79 10.69 -8.10
N LEU A 51 12.91 9.71 -7.99
CA LEU A 51 12.10 9.43 -6.82
C LEU A 51 12.44 8.06 -6.29
N THR A 52 12.79 8.01 -5.02
CA THR A 52 12.83 6.75 -4.28
C THR A 52 11.65 6.73 -3.31
N CYS A 53 10.69 5.84 -3.54
CA CYS A 53 9.52 5.65 -2.71
C CYS A 53 9.59 4.30 -1.98
N GLN A 54 9.18 4.28 -0.73
CA GLN A 54 9.15 3.04 0.05
C GLN A 54 7.77 2.41 -0.08
N ALA A 55 7.72 1.18 -0.61
CA ALA A 55 6.50 0.50 -1.05
C ALA A 55 6.28 -0.80 -0.25
N TYR A 56 5.92 -0.65 1.03
CA TYR A 56 5.96 -1.72 2.02
C TYR A 56 4.84 -2.77 1.92
N VAL A 57 3.72 -2.42 1.28
CA VAL A 57 2.57 -3.28 1.07
C VAL A 57 2.09 -3.20 -0.38
N ARG A 58 1.44 -4.27 -0.85
CA ARG A 58 0.97 -4.38 -2.24
C ARG A 58 -0.02 -3.28 -2.61
N GLU A 59 -0.84 -2.86 -1.65
CA GLU A 59 -1.87 -1.83 -1.82
C GLU A 59 -1.22 -0.44 -1.98
N TYR A 60 -0.22 -0.12 -1.15
CA TYR A 60 0.53 1.13 -1.27
C TYR A 60 1.40 1.16 -2.53
N TYR A 61 1.95 0.01 -2.92
CA TYR A 61 2.60 -0.12 -4.23
C TYR A 61 1.62 0.23 -5.36
N GLY A 62 0.39 -0.30 -5.34
CA GLY A 62 -0.65 0.06 -6.31
C GLY A 62 -0.97 1.56 -6.32
N HIS A 63 -1.05 2.20 -5.15
CA HIS A 63 -1.21 3.65 -5.04
C HIS A 63 -0.03 4.42 -5.66
N LEU A 64 1.21 4.04 -5.33
CA LEU A 64 2.42 4.66 -5.87
C LEU A 64 2.47 4.55 -7.40
N ILE A 65 2.15 3.38 -7.96
CA ILE A 65 2.04 3.21 -9.42
C ILE A 65 0.99 4.16 -10.00
N ASN A 66 -0.19 4.25 -9.40
CA ASN A 66 -1.24 5.12 -9.92
C ASN A 66 -0.87 6.60 -9.85
N TRP A 67 -0.19 7.02 -8.77
CA TRP A 67 0.28 8.39 -8.63
C TRP A 67 1.40 8.71 -9.62
N THR A 68 2.38 7.81 -9.82
CA THR A 68 3.48 8.05 -10.79
C THR A 68 2.97 8.12 -12.23
N LEU A 69 1.91 7.38 -12.57
CA LEU A 69 1.21 7.50 -13.86
C LEU A 69 0.61 8.89 -14.11
N GLY A 70 0.41 9.71 -13.07
CA GLY A 70 -0.04 11.10 -13.18
C GLY A 70 1.03 12.07 -13.72
N TYR A 71 2.30 11.64 -13.73
CA TYR A 71 3.44 12.43 -14.20
C TYR A 71 4.03 11.79 -15.46
N PRO A 72 4.63 12.56 -16.39
CA PRO A 72 5.52 11.99 -17.39
C PRO A 72 6.70 11.34 -16.67
N HIS A 73 6.92 10.04 -16.87
CA HIS A 73 7.93 9.29 -16.12
C HIS A 73 8.69 8.30 -17.01
N ASP A 74 9.91 7.97 -16.62
CA ASP A 74 10.74 6.93 -17.21
C ASP A 74 11.07 5.89 -16.14
N TYR A 75 11.15 4.62 -16.58
CA TYR A 75 11.51 3.40 -15.84
C TYR A 75 11.18 3.38 -14.33
N LEU A 76 10.24 2.51 -13.96
CA LEU A 76 9.99 2.18 -12.55
C LEU A 76 10.74 0.89 -12.17
N ILE A 77 11.83 1.02 -11.42
CA ILE A 77 12.57 -0.13 -10.87
C ILE A 77 11.97 -0.45 -9.50
N SER A 78 11.34 -1.61 -9.39
CA SER A 78 10.74 -2.07 -8.14
C SER A 78 11.55 -3.22 -7.54
N HIS A 79 11.78 -3.13 -6.24
CA HIS A 79 12.30 -4.20 -5.40
C HIS A 79 11.34 -4.40 -4.21
N PRO A 80 11.42 -5.53 -3.49
CA PRO A 80 10.62 -5.71 -2.28
C PRO A 80 10.83 -4.56 -1.29
N GLY A 81 9.76 -3.82 -0.97
CA GLY A 81 9.78 -2.71 -0.02
C GLY A 81 10.16 -1.34 -0.59
N PHE A 82 10.55 -1.22 -1.86
CA PHE A 82 10.91 0.06 -2.48
C PHE A 82 10.66 0.12 -3.99
N THR A 83 10.43 1.33 -4.47
CA THR A 83 10.28 1.63 -5.88
C THR A 83 11.05 2.89 -6.22
N GLU A 84 11.82 2.85 -7.28
CA GLU A 84 12.54 3.99 -7.82
C GLU A 84 11.95 4.35 -9.19
N THR A 85 11.77 5.64 -9.47
CA THR A 85 11.25 6.10 -10.76
C THR A 85 11.77 7.49 -11.06
N VAL A 86 11.88 7.84 -12.34
CA VAL A 86 12.24 9.19 -12.76
C VAL A 86 11.01 9.87 -13.31
N ILE A 87 10.67 11.06 -12.82
CA ILE A 87 9.50 11.81 -13.29
C ILE A 87 9.87 13.23 -13.70
N LEU A 88 9.11 13.79 -14.63
CA LEU A 88 9.22 15.19 -15.06
C LEU A 88 8.27 16.04 -14.22
N VAL A 89 8.77 17.14 -13.67
CA VAL A 89 8.04 18.01 -12.75
C VAL A 89 7.90 19.41 -13.33
N ASP A 90 6.68 19.91 -13.44
CA ASP A 90 6.40 21.27 -13.93
C ASP A 90 6.48 22.33 -12.82
N ASP A 91 5.85 22.07 -11.66
CA ASP A 91 5.87 22.94 -10.48
C ASP A 91 6.32 22.15 -9.26
N TRP A 92 7.53 22.46 -8.75
CA TRP A 92 8.10 21.80 -7.57
C TRP A 92 7.29 22.02 -6.29
N LYS A 93 6.60 23.16 -6.16
CA LYS A 93 5.84 23.47 -4.95
C LYS A 93 4.56 22.64 -4.88
N GLU A 94 3.86 22.52 -6.00
CA GLU A 94 2.68 21.66 -6.12
C GLU A 94 3.08 20.19 -6.01
N PHE A 95 4.13 19.80 -6.73
CA PHE A 95 4.69 18.46 -6.68
C PHE A 95 5.09 18.01 -5.28
N LEU A 96 5.80 18.84 -4.51
CA LEU A 96 6.18 18.53 -3.13
C LEU A 96 4.97 18.48 -2.18
N ALA A 97 3.87 19.17 -2.51
CA ALA A 97 2.63 19.12 -1.74
C ALA A 97 1.82 17.84 -2.01
N GLU A 98 1.92 17.29 -3.21
CA GLU A 98 1.25 16.06 -3.65
C GLU A 98 2.09 14.80 -3.47
N LEU A 99 3.36 14.95 -3.11
CA LEU A 99 4.32 13.86 -2.98
C LEU A 99 3.81 12.80 -1.98
N PRO A 100 3.63 11.52 -2.39
CA PRO A 100 3.24 10.45 -1.50
C PRO A 100 4.26 10.31 -0.37
N ALA A 101 3.81 9.97 0.83
CA ALA A 101 4.76 9.87 1.93
C ALA A 101 5.77 8.76 1.71
N HIS A 102 6.96 8.95 2.28
CA HIS A 102 8.09 8.05 2.10
C HIS A 102 8.55 7.93 0.63
N CYS A 103 8.11 8.84 -0.24
CA CYS A 103 8.83 9.21 -1.45
C CYS A 103 9.82 10.32 -1.12
N TYR A 104 11.05 10.17 -1.62
CA TYR A 104 12.10 11.15 -1.46
C TYR A 104 12.57 11.56 -2.87
N PRO A 105 12.30 12.79 -3.31
CA PRO A 105 12.83 13.29 -4.55
C PRO A 105 14.32 13.56 -4.37
N ASN A 106 15.13 12.87 -5.16
CA ASN A 106 16.52 13.17 -5.37
C ASN A 106 16.60 14.15 -6.56
N VAL A 107 16.77 15.44 -6.23
CA VAL A 107 16.96 16.51 -7.21
C VAL A 107 18.42 16.51 -7.67
N ARG A 108 18.87 15.43 -8.31
CA ARG A 108 20.16 15.38 -9.00
C ARG A 108 19.86 15.36 -10.49
N GLY A 109 20.20 16.44 -11.21
CA GLY A 109 20.04 16.46 -12.66
C GLY A 109 20.03 17.82 -13.35
N ARG A 110 20.10 18.97 -12.65
CA ARG A 110 19.92 20.28 -13.28
C ARG A 110 20.85 20.58 -14.47
N ALA A 111 22.09 20.09 -14.42
CA ALA A 111 23.07 20.30 -15.49
C ALA A 111 22.66 19.65 -16.82
N GLU A 112 21.81 18.64 -16.82
CA GLU A 112 21.34 17.94 -18.03
C GLU A 112 20.26 18.72 -18.78
N TYR A 113 19.46 19.49 -18.04
CA TYR A 113 18.21 20.07 -18.55
C TYR A 113 18.30 21.58 -18.82
N SER A 114 19.30 22.27 -18.25
CA SER A 114 19.61 23.67 -18.57
C SER A 114 20.80 23.76 -19.54
N ASP A 115 20.57 24.11 -20.80
CA ASP A 115 21.63 24.30 -21.81
C ASP A 115 22.66 25.35 -21.37
N THR A 116 22.21 26.41 -20.68
CA THR A 116 23.09 27.46 -20.14
C THR A 116 23.97 26.94 -19.02
N LEU A 117 23.40 26.17 -18.08
CA LEU A 117 24.17 25.56 -16.98
C LEU A 117 25.12 24.49 -17.52
N TYR A 118 24.66 23.61 -18.41
CA TYR A 118 25.49 22.59 -19.05
C TYR A 118 26.73 23.19 -19.72
N ARG A 119 26.53 24.24 -20.53
CA ARG A 119 27.64 24.96 -21.18
C ARG A 119 28.54 25.66 -20.17
N ALA A 120 28.00 26.16 -19.06
CA ALA A 120 28.81 26.70 -17.97
C ALA A 120 29.70 25.62 -17.35
N ILE A 121 29.14 24.44 -17.04
CA ILE A 121 29.89 23.31 -16.49
C ILE A 121 30.98 22.81 -17.46
N LEU A 122 30.70 22.71 -18.77
CA LEU A 122 31.72 22.38 -19.78
C LEU A 122 32.84 23.42 -19.88
N MET A 123 32.50 24.71 -19.73
CA MET A 123 33.52 25.77 -19.68
C MET A 123 34.39 25.62 -18.42
N LEU A 124 33.77 25.37 -17.27
CA LEU A 124 34.48 25.11 -16.02
C LEU A 124 35.36 23.86 -16.11
N GLU A 125 34.90 22.78 -16.77
CA GLU A 125 35.68 21.56 -16.99
C GLU A 125 36.96 21.87 -17.76
N ASN A 126 36.84 22.64 -18.84
CA ASN A 126 37.99 23.03 -19.65
C ASN A 126 38.97 23.93 -18.89
N ILE A 127 38.47 24.84 -18.05
CA ILE A 127 39.33 25.73 -17.24
C ILE A 127 40.03 24.96 -16.11
N THR A 128 39.33 24.01 -15.49
CA THR A 128 39.82 23.24 -14.34
C THR A 128 40.49 21.92 -14.72
N ASN A 129 40.69 21.67 -16.01
CA ASN A 129 41.23 20.43 -16.53
C ASN A 129 42.60 20.08 -15.91
N GLY A 130 42.75 18.82 -15.46
CA GLY A 130 43.97 18.33 -14.83
C GLY A 130 44.21 18.83 -13.40
N THR A 131 43.22 19.47 -12.76
CA THR A 131 43.27 19.89 -11.36
C THR A 131 42.33 19.08 -10.47
N SER A 132 42.49 19.18 -9.14
CA SER A 132 41.56 18.58 -8.17
C SER A 132 40.14 19.14 -8.23
N ASP A 133 39.98 20.33 -8.83
CA ASP A 133 38.67 20.93 -9.07
C ASP A 133 38.03 20.36 -10.34
N GLY A 134 38.87 20.04 -11.35
CA GLY A 134 38.45 19.35 -12.57
C GLY A 134 37.80 18.01 -12.28
N GLU A 135 38.32 17.22 -11.33
CA GLU A 135 37.70 15.95 -10.91
C GLU A 135 36.27 16.12 -10.35
N VAL A 136 36.02 17.24 -9.68
CA VAL A 136 34.70 17.56 -9.10
C VAL A 136 33.74 18.00 -10.23
N ILE A 137 34.20 18.87 -11.13
CA ILE A 137 33.41 19.30 -12.29
C ILE A 137 33.10 18.14 -13.23
N GLU A 138 34.06 17.27 -13.51
CA GLU A 138 33.89 16.08 -14.35
C GLU A 138 32.81 15.15 -13.78
N SER A 139 32.76 14.99 -12.45
CA SER A 139 31.73 14.17 -11.80
C SER A 139 30.30 14.69 -12.05
N MET A 140 30.12 16.01 -12.17
CA MET A 140 28.82 16.62 -12.48
C MET A 140 28.39 16.27 -13.92
N LEU A 141 29.36 16.03 -14.81
CA LEU A 141 29.12 15.65 -16.20
C LEU A 141 28.93 14.14 -16.40
N ARG A 142 29.41 13.32 -15.45
CA ARG A 142 29.23 11.84 -15.48
C ARG A 142 27.78 11.40 -15.27
N GLY A 143 26.96 12.22 -14.60
CA GLY A 143 25.49 12.09 -14.65
C GLY A 143 24.93 12.69 -15.94
N ALA A 144 25.53 13.80 -16.40
CA ALA A 144 24.94 14.65 -17.41
C ALA A 144 24.89 14.14 -18.86
N SER A 145 25.42 12.95 -19.10
CA SER A 145 25.67 12.42 -20.43
C SER A 145 24.60 11.46 -20.96
N TYR A 146 23.44 11.31 -20.31
CA TYR A 146 22.46 10.30 -20.73
C TYR A 146 20.98 10.69 -20.70
N PHE A 147 20.62 11.92 -21.07
CA PHE A 147 19.28 12.15 -21.63
C PHE A 147 19.39 13.09 -22.83
N ALA A 148 19.59 12.49 -24.01
CA ALA A 148 19.23 13.19 -25.24
C ALA A 148 17.77 13.61 -25.08
N ARG A 149 17.49 14.93 -25.14
CA ARG A 149 16.11 15.46 -25.12
C ARG A 149 15.25 14.54 -25.98
N PRO A 150 14.20 13.89 -25.45
CA PRO A 150 13.47 12.89 -26.22
C PRO A 150 12.99 13.52 -27.52
N HIS A 151 13.54 13.07 -28.64
CA HIS A 151 13.09 13.48 -29.95
C HIS A 151 11.68 12.92 -30.15
N THR A 152 10.72 13.83 -30.09
CA THR A 152 9.28 13.60 -30.12
C THR A 152 8.86 12.61 -31.20
N ASN A 153 8.41 11.43 -30.77
CA ASN A 153 7.36 10.69 -31.48
C ASN A 153 6.33 10.22 -30.46
N LYS A 154 5.07 10.61 -30.73
CA LYS A 154 3.97 10.64 -29.77
C LYS A 154 3.28 9.27 -29.69
N THR A 155 2.96 8.81 -28.49
CA THR A 155 1.97 7.75 -28.28
C THR A 155 0.89 8.29 -27.36
N LEU A 156 -0.34 8.43 -27.87
CA LEU A 156 -1.49 8.76 -27.04
C LEU A 156 -1.85 7.50 -26.26
N VAL A 157 -1.61 7.49 -24.95
CA VAL A 157 -2.01 6.37 -24.09
C VAL A 157 -3.29 6.77 -23.39
N HIS A 158 -4.39 6.10 -23.75
CA HIS A 158 -5.65 6.22 -23.03
C HIS A 158 -5.56 5.32 -21.80
N VAL A 159 -5.33 5.90 -20.63
CA VAL A 159 -5.30 5.15 -19.37
C VAL A 159 -6.64 5.37 -18.68
N THR A 160 -7.44 4.31 -18.59
CA THR A 160 -8.65 4.29 -17.77
C THR A 160 -8.28 3.67 -16.43
N VAL A 161 -8.08 4.51 -15.41
CA VAL A 161 -7.87 4.04 -14.04
C VAL A 161 -9.24 3.74 -13.43
N LEU A 162 -9.50 2.47 -13.15
CA LEU A 162 -10.66 2.05 -12.38
C LEU A 162 -10.27 2.06 -10.90
N THR A 163 -10.66 3.11 -10.17
CA THR A 163 -10.60 3.07 -8.72
C THR A 163 -11.71 2.14 -8.22
N THR A 164 -11.33 1.03 -7.59
CA THR A 164 -12.31 0.19 -6.90
C THR A 164 -12.58 0.82 -5.54
N ASP A 165 -13.56 1.71 -5.46
CA ASP A 165 -14.20 1.97 -4.18
C ASP A 165 -14.75 0.65 -3.63
N ILE A 166 -14.46 0.43 -2.35
CA ILE A 166 -14.57 -0.83 -1.61
C ILE A 166 -15.90 -1.52 -1.90
N ALA A 167 -15.84 -2.62 -2.65
CA ALA A 167 -16.95 -3.53 -2.79
C ALA A 167 -17.34 -4.01 -1.39
N ARG A 168 -18.53 -3.62 -0.90
CA ARG A 168 -18.99 -4.04 0.42
C ARG A 168 -19.57 -5.43 0.30
N GLU A 169 -18.94 -6.39 0.93
CA GLU A 169 -19.43 -7.75 0.92
C GLU A 169 -20.88 -7.86 1.45
N ASN A 170 -21.74 -8.56 0.72
CA ASN A 170 -23.19 -8.64 0.96
C ASN A 170 -23.54 -9.73 1.98
N ARG A 171 -23.37 -9.44 3.27
CA ARG A 171 -23.45 -10.49 4.32
C ARG A 171 -24.81 -10.72 4.92
N ARG A 172 -25.52 -9.63 5.21
CA ARG A 172 -26.85 -9.68 5.84
C ARG A 172 -27.84 -10.57 5.08
N PRO A 173 -27.89 -10.55 3.74
CA PRO A 173 -28.80 -11.41 2.99
C PRO A 173 -28.53 -12.91 3.23
N PHE A 174 -27.26 -13.33 3.25
CA PHE A 174 -26.91 -14.74 3.50
C PHE A 174 -27.27 -15.18 4.93
N LEU A 175 -27.07 -14.33 5.93
CA LEU A 175 -27.52 -14.60 7.30
C LEU A 175 -29.04 -14.80 7.37
N ILE A 176 -29.82 -13.95 6.69
CA ILE A 176 -31.29 -14.05 6.65
C ILE A 176 -31.73 -15.37 6.01
N ILE A 177 -31.11 -15.74 4.89
CA ILE A 177 -31.40 -17.00 4.18
C ILE A 177 -31.13 -18.20 5.07
N TRP A 178 -29.94 -18.28 5.67
CA TRP A 178 -29.58 -19.45 6.47
C TRP A 178 -30.34 -19.51 7.79
N SER A 179 -30.67 -18.36 8.39
CA SER A 179 -31.58 -18.32 9.56
C SER A 179 -32.97 -18.83 9.20
N SER A 180 -33.48 -18.48 8.01
CA SER A 180 -34.76 -18.97 7.51
C SER A 180 -34.72 -20.48 7.25
N VAL A 181 -33.62 -21.00 6.68
CA VAL A 181 -33.42 -22.44 6.45
C VAL A 181 -33.39 -23.20 7.78
N VAL A 182 -32.70 -22.69 8.80
CA VAL A 182 -32.67 -23.26 10.16
C VAL A 182 -34.08 -23.29 10.77
N LEU A 183 -34.78 -22.16 10.75
CA LEU A 183 -36.13 -22.05 11.30
C LEU A 183 -37.11 -23.01 10.62
N LEU A 184 -37.12 -23.03 9.28
CA LEU A 184 -37.98 -23.92 8.49
C LEU A 184 -37.62 -25.40 8.69
N SER A 185 -36.34 -25.71 8.90
CA SER A 185 -35.88 -27.07 9.24
C SER A 185 -36.40 -27.52 10.60
N LEU A 186 -36.37 -26.65 11.62
CA LEU A 186 -36.93 -26.94 12.95
C LEU A 186 -38.45 -27.20 12.89
N VAL A 187 -39.18 -26.36 12.15
CA VAL A 187 -40.62 -26.57 11.90
C VAL A 187 -40.86 -27.89 11.14
N GLY A 188 -40.02 -28.19 10.15
CA GLY A 188 -40.06 -29.43 9.38
C GLY A 188 -39.81 -30.68 10.22
N ILE A 189 -38.82 -30.64 11.12
CA ILE A 189 -38.54 -31.68 12.11
C ILE A 189 -39.77 -31.91 12.97
N TYR A 190 -40.32 -30.86 13.59
CA TYR A 190 -41.50 -30.95 14.46
C TYR A 190 -42.68 -31.61 13.75
N LEU A 191 -42.98 -31.20 12.51
CA LEU A 191 -44.06 -31.77 11.71
C LEU A 191 -43.80 -33.21 11.25
N SER A 192 -42.55 -33.65 11.24
CA SER A 192 -42.12 -34.97 10.75
C SER A 192 -41.81 -35.97 11.87
N LEU A 193 -41.86 -35.55 13.15
CA LEU A 193 -41.58 -36.40 14.32
C LEU A 193 -42.43 -37.69 14.36
N LYS A 194 -43.70 -37.61 13.95
CA LYS A 194 -44.62 -38.76 13.88
C LYS A 194 -44.82 -39.28 12.44
N GLY A 195 -44.01 -38.81 11.49
CA GLY A 195 -44.16 -39.03 10.06
C GLY A 195 -43.06 -39.89 9.43
N ASN A 196 -42.75 -39.63 8.16
CA ASN A 196 -41.73 -40.38 7.42
C ASN A 196 -40.33 -40.07 7.97
N LYS A 197 -39.64 -41.11 8.47
CA LYS A 197 -38.27 -41.02 9.01
C LYS A 197 -37.27 -40.45 7.99
N PHE A 198 -37.44 -40.73 6.70
CA PHE A 198 -36.58 -40.20 5.64
C PHE A 198 -36.69 -38.67 5.53
N VAL A 199 -37.91 -38.14 5.63
CA VAL A 199 -38.17 -36.69 5.61
C VAL A 199 -37.60 -36.02 6.86
N LEU A 200 -37.73 -36.67 8.02
CA LEU A 200 -37.13 -36.21 9.26
C LEU A 200 -35.60 -36.09 9.13
N VAL A 201 -34.93 -37.14 8.62
CA VAL A 201 -33.47 -37.13 8.40
C VAL A 201 -33.07 -35.99 7.45
N GLY A 202 -33.83 -35.76 6.39
CA GLY A 202 -33.57 -34.66 5.47
C GLY A 202 -33.62 -33.28 6.14
N PHE A 203 -34.60 -33.01 7.00
CA PHE A 203 -34.64 -31.76 7.76
C PHE A 203 -33.51 -31.65 8.79
N VAL A 204 -33.06 -32.77 9.37
CA VAL A 204 -31.88 -32.77 10.27
C VAL A 204 -30.61 -32.40 9.49
N VAL A 205 -30.43 -32.92 8.27
CA VAL A 205 -29.29 -32.55 7.41
C VAL A 205 -29.33 -31.06 7.06
N LEU A 206 -30.50 -30.52 6.69
CA LEU A 206 -30.67 -29.10 6.39
C LEU A 206 -30.38 -28.21 7.61
N LEU A 207 -30.79 -28.65 8.80
CA LEU A 207 -30.45 -27.98 10.06
C LEU A 207 -28.94 -27.95 10.29
N LEU A 208 -28.24 -29.08 10.08
CA LEU A 208 -26.79 -29.17 10.24
C LEU A 208 -26.05 -28.23 9.28
N LEU A 209 -26.46 -28.17 8.01
CA LEU A 209 -25.87 -27.25 7.03
C LEU A 209 -26.05 -25.78 7.45
N GLY A 210 -27.23 -25.42 7.96
CA GLY A 210 -27.48 -24.08 8.49
C GLY A 210 -26.64 -23.75 9.72
N SER A 211 -26.43 -24.72 10.62
CA SER A 211 -25.56 -24.57 11.78
C SER A 211 -24.09 -24.40 11.40
N VAL A 212 -23.60 -25.11 10.37
CA VAL A 212 -22.24 -24.93 9.84
C VAL A 212 -22.05 -23.52 9.29
N PHE A 213 -23.00 -23.02 8.49
CA PHE A 213 -22.96 -21.64 8.00
C PHE A 213 -22.94 -20.63 9.17
N ALA A 214 -23.84 -20.80 10.14
CA ALA A 214 -23.91 -19.92 11.30
C ALA A 214 -22.61 -19.92 12.12
N GLY A 215 -21.98 -21.08 12.31
CA GLY A 215 -20.70 -21.19 13.02
C GLY A 215 -19.58 -20.43 12.32
N ILE A 216 -19.44 -20.58 11.00
CA ILE A 216 -18.43 -19.85 10.22
C ILE A 216 -18.74 -18.35 10.20
N TYR A 217 -20.02 -17.98 10.06
CA TYR A 217 -20.47 -16.58 10.12
C TYR A 217 -20.11 -15.92 11.45
N ILE A 218 -20.42 -16.56 12.57
CA ILE A 218 -20.12 -16.04 13.91
C ILE A 218 -18.60 -15.92 14.12
N LYS A 219 -17.82 -16.91 13.67
CA LYS A 219 -16.36 -16.88 13.75
C LYS A 219 -15.78 -15.69 12.99
N GLY A 220 -16.15 -15.52 11.71
CA GLY A 220 -15.65 -14.41 10.89
C GLY A 220 -16.11 -13.03 11.39
N GLU A 221 -17.32 -12.90 11.92
CA GLU A 221 -17.77 -11.65 12.56
C GLU A 221 -17.04 -11.39 13.89
N GLY A 222 -16.69 -12.43 14.64
CA GLY A 222 -15.85 -12.35 15.83
C GLY A 222 -14.47 -11.79 15.51
N GLU A 223 -13.78 -12.40 14.54
CA GLU A 223 -12.47 -11.96 14.08
C GLU A 223 -12.51 -10.53 13.55
N ARG A 224 -13.53 -10.16 12.74
CA ARG A 224 -13.69 -8.77 12.27
C ARG A 224 -13.88 -7.76 13.39
N ARG A 225 -14.68 -8.09 14.41
CA ARG A 225 -14.88 -7.21 15.58
C ARG A 225 -13.60 -7.04 16.35
N GLU A 226 -12.82 -8.11 16.50
CA GLU A 226 -11.50 -8.07 17.14
C GLU A 226 -10.54 -7.17 16.35
N LYS A 227 -10.42 -7.38 15.03
CA LYS A 227 -9.60 -6.52 14.15
C LYS A 227 -10.04 -5.06 14.20
N SER A 228 -11.35 -4.79 14.19
CA SER A 228 -11.89 -3.43 14.29
C SER A 228 -11.67 -2.80 15.67
N ALA A 229 -11.54 -3.59 16.73
CA ALA A 229 -11.16 -3.12 18.05
C ALA A 229 -9.66 -2.79 18.10
N ALA A 230 -8.81 -3.69 17.61
CA ALA A 230 -7.37 -3.48 17.51
C ALA A 230 -7.03 -2.26 16.62
N PHE A 231 -7.75 -2.07 15.51
CA PHE A 231 -7.61 -0.90 14.64
C PHE A 231 -7.93 0.40 15.37
N ARG A 232 -9.03 0.44 16.13
CA ARG A 232 -9.39 1.63 16.93
C ARG A 232 -8.38 1.90 18.04
N GLU A 233 -7.86 0.85 18.66
CA GLU A 233 -6.81 0.95 19.68
C GLU A 233 -5.52 1.51 19.06
N LEU A 234 -5.13 1.01 17.89
CA LEU A 234 -3.98 1.49 17.14
C LEU A 234 -4.11 2.97 16.77
N LEU A 235 -5.27 3.42 16.27
CA LEU A 235 -5.52 4.83 15.96
C LEU A 235 -5.55 5.75 17.19
N ASN A 236 -5.77 5.20 18.39
CA ASN A 236 -5.75 5.96 19.64
C ASN A 236 -4.33 6.11 20.23
N ILE A 237 -3.32 5.47 19.64
CA ILE A 237 -1.93 5.68 20.04
C ILE A 237 -1.53 7.09 19.62
N HIS A 238 -1.08 7.87 20.59
CA HIS A 238 -0.61 9.22 20.34
C HIS A 238 0.87 9.18 20.00
N GLY A 239 1.24 9.75 18.85
CA GLY A 239 2.64 10.00 18.53
C GLY A 239 3.22 11.04 19.47
N GLU A 240 4.46 10.82 19.91
CA GLU A 240 5.22 11.81 20.68
C GLU A 240 5.67 12.99 19.81
N GLY A 241 5.55 12.86 18.49
CA GLY A 241 6.04 13.83 17.52
C GLY A 241 7.56 13.84 17.42
N GLY A 242 8.06 14.61 16.46
CA GLY A 242 9.49 14.70 16.15
C GLY A 242 9.81 14.19 14.75
N SER A 243 11.10 14.15 14.44
CA SER A 243 11.61 13.59 13.19
C SER A 243 12.73 12.60 13.53
N CYS A 244 12.79 11.53 12.76
CA CYS A 244 13.84 10.54 12.88
C CYS A 244 14.51 10.33 11.53
N GLY A 245 15.59 9.56 11.53
CA GLY A 245 16.26 9.10 10.33
C GLY A 245 15.31 8.66 9.22
N GLN A 246 15.83 8.68 7.98
CA GLN A 246 15.24 7.93 6.89
C GLN A 246 14.82 6.53 7.37
N VAL A 247 13.67 6.07 6.90
CA VAL A 247 13.16 4.77 7.29
C VAL A 247 14.06 3.69 6.70
N VAL A 248 14.67 2.87 7.55
CA VAL A 248 15.65 1.83 7.16
C VAL A 248 15.08 0.41 7.26
N ALA A 249 13.89 0.26 7.86
CA ALA A 249 13.15 -0.98 7.85
C ALA A 249 11.64 -0.72 7.84
N ALA A 250 10.91 -1.69 7.30
CA ALA A 250 9.49 -1.83 7.54
C ALA A 250 9.13 -3.21 8.07
N VAL A 251 8.11 -3.22 8.94
CA VAL A 251 7.60 -4.43 9.57
C VAL A 251 6.11 -4.53 9.28
N ASN A 252 5.70 -5.56 8.56
CA ASN A 252 4.32 -5.89 8.29
C ASN A 252 3.76 -6.73 9.45
N VAL A 253 2.82 -6.16 10.20
CA VAL A 253 2.25 -6.77 11.40
C VAL A 253 0.78 -7.10 11.16
N PRO A 254 0.34 -8.36 11.39
CA PRO A 254 -1.07 -8.70 11.33
C PRO A 254 -1.89 -7.83 12.29
N LEU A 255 -3.06 -7.38 11.84
CA LEU A 255 -3.94 -6.62 12.70
C LEU A 255 -4.64 -7.58 13.69
N SER A 256 -4.09 -7.72 14.89
CA SER A 256 -4.68 -8.44 16.01
C SER A 256 -4.38 -7.73 17.33
N LYS A 257 -5.15 -8.01 18.38
CA LYS A 257 -4.90 -7.41 19.70
C LYS A 257 -3.58 -7.91 20.30
N ASP A 258 -3.27 -9.18 20.09
CA ASP A 258 -2.06 -9.81 20.59
C ASP A 258 -0.82 -9.25 19.88
N ASP A 259 -0.85 -9.11 18.55
CA ASP A 259 0.24 -8.54 17.77
C ASP A 259 0.46 -7.07 18.08
N LEU A 260 -0.62 -6.28 18.22
CA LEU A 260 -0.52 -4.88 18.64
C LEU A 260 0.13 -4.76 20.01
N SER A 261 -0.30 -5.56 20.98
CA SER A 261 0.27 -5.59 22.34
C SER A 261 1.75 -5.98 22.32
N ARG A 262 2.12 -7.00 21.55
CA ARG A 262 3.53 -7.42 21.38
C ARG A 262 4.38 -6.34 20.72
N MET A 263 3.86 -5.67 19.69
CA MET A 263 4.58 -4.57 19.04
C MET A 263 4.81 -3.42 20.01
N LEU A 264 3.80 -3.02 20.79
CA LEU A 264 3.94 -1.98 21.80
C LEU A 264 4.91 -2.39 22.93
N SER A 265 4.93 -3.67 23.32
CA SER A 265 5.94 -4.20 24.25
C SER A 265 7.34 -4.08 23.67
N LEU A 266 7.54 -4.48 22.41
CA LEU A 266 8.82 -4.40 21.72
C LEU A 266 9.31 -2.94 21.61
N VAL A 267 8.40 -2.01 21.27
CA VAL A 267 8.70 -0.57 21.25
C VAL A 267 9.21 -0.11 22.62
N ASN A 268 8.53 -0.48 23.70
CA ASN A 268 8.92 -0.11 25.06
C ASN A 268 10.25 -0.78 25.50
N GLU A 269 10.43 -2.06 25.20
CA GLU A 269 11.63 -2.83 25.57
C GLU A 269 12.90 -2.36 24.87
N THR A 270 12.78 -1.89 23.63
CA THR A 270 13.89 -1.33 22.84
C THR A 270 14.09 0.17 23.10
N GLY A 271 13.27 0.78 23.96
CA GLY A 271 13.28 2.23 24.18
C GLY A 271 12.98 3.04 22.92
N SER A 272 12.29 2.44 21.96
CA SER A 272 11.85 3.09 20.72
C SER A 272 10.72 4.06 21.01
N LYS A 273 10.62 5.10 20.18
CA LYS A 273 9.58 6.13 20.29
C LYS A 273 8.58 6.01 19.17
N VAL A 274 7.31 6.22 19.48
CA VAL A 274 6.28 6.39 18.44
C VAL A 274 6.32 7.83 17.95
N ILE A 275 6.74 8.03 16.70
CA ILE A 275 6.84 9.35 16.08
C ILE A 275 5.44 9.81 15.66
N SER A 276 4.77 8.98 14.88
CA SER A 276 3.44 9.26 14.34
C SER A 276 2.66 7.98 14.12
N VAL A 277 1.33 8.14 14.12
CA VAL A 277 0.37 7.12 13.70
C VAL A 277 -0.48 7.75 12.63
N GLU A 278 -0.47 7.17 11.45
CA GLU A 278 -1.16 7.70 10.28
C GLU A 278 -2.03 6.62 9.66
N TRP A 279 -3.30 6.93 9.44
CA TRP A 279 -4.17 6.10 8.62
C TRP A 279 -4.06 6.55 7.17
N ARG A 280 -3.71 5.62 6.27
CA ARG A 280 -3.59 5.86 4.83
C ARG A 280 -4.31 4.76 4.08
N ASP A 281 -5.45 5.11 3.48
CA ASP A 281 -6.32 4.22 2.71
C ASP A 281 -6.59 2.87 3.39
N TYR A 282 -5.76 1.87 3.06
CA TYR A 282 -5.87 0.46 3.42
C TYR A 282 -4.91 0.01 4.52
N VAL A 283 -4.07 0.89 5.06
CA VAL A 283 -3.13 0.56 6.13
C VAL A 283 -3.09 1.63 7.21
N VAL A 284 -2.71 1.22 8.41
CA VAL A 284 -2.25 2.13 9.46
C VAL A 284 -0.75 2.01 9.56
N LEU A 285 -0.09 3.14 9.42
CA LEU A 285 1.33 3.29 9.55
C LEU A 285 1.66 3.79 10.95
N LEU A 286 2.47 3.03 11.67
CA LEU A 286 3.06 3.40 12.93
C LEU A 286 4.55 3.68 12.68
N SER A 287 4.93 4.95 12.61
CA SER A 287 6.32 5.34 12.42
C SER A 287 7.05 5.38 13.75
N LEU A 288 8.13 4.64 13.85
CA LEU A 288 8.95 4.48 15.04
C LEU A 288 10.32 5.15 14.86
N GLY A 289 10.80 5.77 15.92
CA GLY A 289 12.18 6.20 16.08
C GLY A 289 12.92 5.22 16.98
N VAL A 290 13.77 4.40 16.39
CA VAL A 290 14.52 3.34 17.08
C VAL A 290 15.94 3.83 17.36
N ASN A 291 16.48 3.57 18.55
CA ASN A 291 17.88 3.87 18.84
C ASN A 291 18.79 3.05 17.90
N PRO A 292 19.81 3.64 17.24
CA PRO A 292 20.67 2.88 16.34
C PRO A 292 21.34 1.67 17.00
N THR A 293 21.62 1.72 18.31
CA THR A 293 22.21 0.58 19.05
C THR A 293 21.23 -0.56 19.27
N GLU A 294 19.93 -0.29 19.31
CA GLU A 294 18.87 -1.29 19.51
C GLU A 294 18.22 -1.72 18.19
N TYR A 295 18.54 -1.08 17.06
CA TYR A 295 17.93 -1.35 15.77
C TYR A 295 18.03 -2.83 15.34
N SER A 296 19.24 -3.41 15.41
CA SER A 296 19.43 -4.81 15.02
C SER A 296 18.62 -5.76 15.89
N ARG A 297 18.51 -5.45 17.19
CA ARG A 297 17.68 -6.21 18.13
C ARG A 297 16.20 -6.05 17.83
N PHE A 298 15.74 -4.83 17.52
CA PHE A 298 14.35 -4.58 17.13
C PHE A 298 13.95 -5.41 15.91
N VAL A 299 14.77 -5.39 14.86
CA VAL A 299 14.56 -6.16 13.62
C VAL A 299 14.57 -7.66 13.88
N GLU A 300 15.53 -8.15 14.67
CA GLU A 300 15.63 -9.57 15.01
C GLU A 300 14.40 -10.06 15.81
N GLU A 301 13.98 -9.31 16.83
CA GLU A 301 12.80 -9.65 17.63
C GLU A 301 11.50 -9.52 16.82
N ALA A 302 11.39 -8.53 15.92
CA ALA A 302 10.27 -8.44 14.99
C ALA A 302 10.18 -9.69 14.09
N SER A 303 11.32 -10.16 13.57
CA SER A 303 11.39 -11.39 12.76
C SER A 303 11.06 -12.65 13.59
N LYS A 304 11.55 -12.74 14.85
CA LYS A 304 11.22 -13.85 15.76
C LYS A 304 9.73 -13.94 16.09
N ASN A 305 9.02 -12.81 16.10
CA ASN A 305 7.57 -12.78 16.25
C ASN A 305 6.81 -13.29 15.02
N GLY A 306 7.51 -13.65 13.93
CA GLY A 306 6.91 -14.14 12.69
C GLY A 306 6.35 -13.03 11.81
N TRP A 307 6.68 -11.77 12.10
CA TRP A 307 6.31 -10.64 11.26
C TRP A 307 7.25 -10.55 10.05
N ASP A 308 6.72 -10.05 8.94
CA ASP A 308 7.48 -9.86 7.73
C ASP A 308 8.28 -8.55 7.84
N VAL A 309 9.61 -8.67 7.84
CA VAL A 309 10.53 -7.55 8.05
C VAL A 309 11.32 -7.31 6.78
N SER A 310 11.11 -6.17 6.17
CA SER A 310 11.91 -5.67 5.05
C SER A 310 12.93 -4.68 5.59
N VAL A 311 14.20 -5.05 5.53
CA VAL A 311 15.31 -4.17 5.85
C VAL A 311 15.87 -3.62 4.54
N MET A 312 16.33 -2.38 4.54
CA MET A 312 17.09 -1.85 3.42
C MET A 312 18.42 -2.62 3.32
N ASP A 313 18.45 -3.64 2.46
CA ASP A 313 19.60 -4.53 2.30
C ASP A 313 20.83 -3.78 1.76
N GLY A 314 22.00 -4.12 2.32
CA GLY A 314 23.29 -3.83 1.71
C GLY A 314 24.22 -2.87 2.47
N TRP A 315 23.72 -2.03 3.37
CA TRP A 315 24.55 -1.10 4.14
C TRP A 315 24.31 -1.20 5.65
N SER A 316 25.39 -1.29 6.42
CA SER A 316 25.30 -1.10 7.86
C SER A 316 24.88 0.34 8.18
N ILE A 317 24.34 0.57 9.37
CA ILE A 317 24.03 1.92 9.89
C ILE A 317 25.25 2.86 9.77
N GLU A 318 26.44 2.34 10.05
CA GLU A 318 27.69 3.08 9.96
C GLU A 318 28.02 3.44 8.51
N GLU A 319 27.77 2.52 7.57
CA GLU A 319 27.97 2.75 6.15
C GLU A 319 27.00 3.80 5.61
N PHE A 320 25.72 3.73 6.02
CA PHE A 320 24.72 4.71 5.66
C PHE A 320 25.06 6.11 6.18
N THR A 321 25.49 6.20 7.45
CA THR A 321 25.91 7.48 8.05
C THR A 321 27.12 8.05 7.32
N ARG A 322 28.14 7.22 7.07
CA ARG A 322 29.35 7.59 6.33
C ARG A 322 29.05 8.05 4.91
N MET A 323 28.12 7.37 4.20
CA MET A 323 27.71 7.78 2.86
C MET A 323 27.06 9.16 2.83
N ARG A 324 26.29 9.50 3.88
CA ARG A 324 25.59 10.78 3.95
C ARG A 324 26.50 11.91 4.36
N GLU A 325 27.42 11.65 5.29
CA GLU A 325 28.53 12.57 5.56
C GLU A 325 29.37 12.81 4.30
N ALA A 326 29.67 11.74 3.54
CA ALA A 326 30.35 11.87 2.26
C ALA A 326 29.53 12.68 1.24
N SER A 327 28.21 12.51 1.17
CA SER A 327 27.32 13.31 0.31
C SER A 327 27.32 14.79 0.69
N VAL A 328 27.21 15.11 1.97
CA VAL A 328 27.27 16.50 2.47
C VAL A 328 28.62 17.14 2.18
N ASN A 329 29.71 16.43 2.46
CA ASN A 329 31.06 16.90 2.16
C ASN A 329 31.28 17.08 0.64
N TRP A 330 30.66 16.21 -0.16
CA TRP A 330 30.71 16.30 -1.61
C TRP A 330 29.99 17.55 -2.12
N THR A 331 28.75 17.78 -1.69
CA THR A 331 27.96 18.97 -2.03
C THR A 331 28.66 20.26 -1.59
N GLU A 332 29.29 20.28 -0.41
CA GLU A 332 30.12 21.41 0.03
C GLU A 332 31.30 21.67 -0.91
N ARG A 333 31.97 20.60 -1.35
CA ARG A 333 33.08 20.69 -2.30
C ARG A 333 32.60 21.22 -3.64
N GLU A 334 31.46 20.73 -4.15
CA GLU A 334 30.84 21.21 -5.39
C GLU A 334 30.54 22.71 -5.33
N ILE A 335 29.87 23.17 -4.27
CA ILE A 335 29.58 24.60 -4.06
C ILE A 335 30.88 25.42 -4.03
N SER A 336 31.90 24.93 -3.33
CA SER A 336 33.20 25.61 -3.21
C SER A 336 33.91 25.75 -4.57
N VAL A 337 33.93 24.68 -5.38
CA VAL A 337 34.53 24.70 -6.72
C VAL A 337 33.74 25.63 -7.65
N LEU A 338 32.42 25.50 -7.71
CA LEU A 338 31.58 26.35 -8.57
C LEU A 338 31.76 27.83 -8.22
N THR A 339 31.74 28.17 -6.93
CA THR A 339 31.89 29.56 -6.45
C THR A 339 33.27 30.13 -6.77
N ARG A 340 34.32 29.31 -6.68
CA ARG A 340 35.72 29.75 -6.94
C ARG A 340 35.94 30.19 -8.38
N HIS A 341 35.28 29.55 -9.34
CA HIS A 341 35.46 29.81 -10.77
C HIS A 341 34.34 30.65 -11.39
N LEU A 342 33.43 31.22 -10.59
CA LEU A 342 32.30 32.05 -11.08
C LEU A 342 32.76 33.23 -11.93
N ASP A 343 33.86 33.89 -11.56
CA ASP A 343 34.35 35.08 -12.26
C ASP A 343 34.96 34.78 -13.64
N GLU A 344 35.29 33.52 -13.89
CA GLU A 344 35.82 33.03 -15.16
C GLU A 344 34.70 32.77 -16.18
N LEU A 345 33.44 32.82 -15.73
CA LEU A 345 32.27 32.64 -16.56
C LEU A 345 31.68 33.97 -17.08
N PRO A 346 31.20 34.00 -18.34
CA PRO A 346 30.34 35.07 -18.86
C PRO A 346 29.06 35.26 -18.02
N GLU A 347 28.49 36.46 -18.05
CA GLU A 347 27.37 36.88 -17.18
C GLU A 347 26.14 35.94 -17.23
N ASP A 348 25.77 35.47 -18.42
CA ASP A 348 24.64 34.52 -18.62
C ASP A 348 24.87 33.18 -17.89
N LYS A 349 26.10 32.66 -17.99
CA LYS A 349 26.51 31.38 -17.38
C LYS A 349 26.76 31.52 -15.90
N ARG A 350 27.32 32.65 -15.48
CA ARG A 350 27.54 33.01 -14.08
C ARG A 350 26.22 33.02 -13.31
N THR A 351 25.18 33.64 -13.87
CA THR A 351 23.84 33.64 -13.26
C THR A 351 23.27 32.22 -13.13
N ALA A 352 23.37 31.40 -14.18
CA ALA A 352 22.91 30.00 -14.12
C ALA A 352 23.65 29.17 -13.06
N VAL A 353 24.97 29.36 -12.91
CA VAL A 353 25.76 28.68 -11.87
C VAL A 353 25.41 29.21 -10.47
N LEU A 354 25.16 30.51 -10.30
CA LEU A 354 24.74 31.09 -9.02
C LEU A 354 23.39 30.54 -8.56
N GLU A 355 22.40 30.44 -9.45
CA GLU A 355 21.10 29.83 -9.15
C GLU A 355 21.24 28.36 -8.75
N TYR A 356 22.13 27.62 -9.41
CA TYR A 356 22.43 26.24 -9.06
C TYR A 356 23.13 26.13 -7.69
N VAL A 357 24.09 27.02 -7.39
CA VAL A 357 24.75 27.08 -6.08
C VAL A 357 23.77 27.43 -4.96
N GLU A 358 22.80 28.32 -5.20
CA GLU A 358 21.75 28.62 -4.22
C GLU A 358 20.91 27.38 -3.90
N GLU A 359 20.54 26.61 -4.91
CA GLU A 359 19.81 25.35 -4.73
C GLU A 359 20.64 24.30 -4.00
N LEU A 360 21.90 24.10 -4.38
CA LEU A 360 22.82 23.22 -3.66
C LEU A 360 22.95 23.64 -2.19
N ASN A 361 23.01 24.95 -1.90
CA ASN A 361 23.02 25.45 -0.53
C ASN A 361 21.72 25.15 0.23
N ARG A 362 20.56 25.23 -0.42
CA ARG A 362 19.27 24.85 0.18
C ARG A 362 19.23 23.35 0.49
N THR A 363 19.64 22.51 -0.46
CA THR A 363 19.75 21.06 -0.29
C THR A 363 20.74 20.71 0.81
N LEU A 364 21.92 21.33 0.82
CA LEU A 364 22.95 21.14 1.84
C LEU A 364 22.46 21.55 3.24
N SER A 365 21.75 22.68 3.35
CA SER A 365 21.14 23.13 4.61
C SER A 365 20.15 22.10 5.13
N TRP A 366 19.28 21.59 4.24
CA TRP A 366 18.33 20.53 4.58
C TRP A 366 19.04 19.24 4.98
N GLU A 367 20.03 18.77 4.22
CA GLU A 367 20.80 17.55 4.52
C GLU A 367 21.59 17.66 5.83
N LYS A 368 22.17 18.83 6.14
CA LYS A 368 22.86 19.09 7.41
C LYS A 368 21.90 19.12 8.60
N ALA A 369 20.75 19.76 8.45
CA ALA A 369 19.71 19.74 9.49
C ALA A 369 19.27 18.30 9.74
N ARG A 370 19.10 17.55 8.66
CA ARG A 370 18.73 16.14 8.65
C ARG A 370 19.82 15.27 9.32
N LEU A 371 21.09 15.37 8.96
CA LEU A 371 22.20 14.66 9.64
C LEU A 371 22.26 14.93 11.16
N ARG A 372 22.01 16.18 11.60
CA ARG A 372 22.04 16.56 13.02
C ARG A 372 20.91 15.91 13.83
N THR A 373 19.75 15.69 13.22
CA THR A 373 18.59 15.06 13.87
C THR A 373 18.60 13.54 13.71
N GLU A 374 19.09 13.03 12.58
CA GLU A 374 18.97 11.64 12.17
C GLU A 374 20.10 10.72 12.63
N GLY A 375 21.28 11.25 12.99
CA GLY A 375 22.37 10.43 13.58
C GLY A 375 22.04 9.87 14.98
N LYS A 376 20.85 10.16 15.52
CA LYS A 376 20.42 9.79 16.88
C LYS A 376 19.30 8.75 16.90
N CYS A 377 18.66 8.47 15.77
CA CYS A 377 17.59 7.47 15.69
C CYS A 377 17.35 6.99 14.24
N MET A 378 16.93 5.74 14.10
CA MET A 378 16.55 5.07 12.87
C MET A 378 15.03 5.06 12.70
N GLY A 379 14.55 5.49 11.54
CA GLY A 379 13.14 5.35 11.20
C GLY A 379 12.79 3.88 10.95
N VAL A 380 11.75 3.37 11.60
CA VAL A 380 11.17 2.06 11.29
C VAL A 380 9.67 2.24 11.10
N ASN A 381 9.15 1.78 9.98
CA ASN A 381 7.72 1.84 9.69
C ASN A 381 7.05 0.51 10.01
N VAL A 382 6.12 0.52 10.96
CA VAL A 382 5.29 -0.66 11.24
C VAL A 382 3.96 -0.49 10.53
N VAL A 383 3.60 -1.46 9.71
CA VAL A 383 2.42 -1.40 8.85
C VAL A 383 1.40 -2.42 9.33
N PHE A 384 0.18 -1.94 9.60
CA PHE A 384 -0.97 -2.78 9.93
C PHE A 384 -2.01 -2.72 8.81
N PRO A 385 -2.51 -3.85 8.28
CA PRO A 385 -3.57 -3.84 7.29
C PRO A 385 -4.90 -3.36 7.92
N ALA A 386 -5.68 -2.61 7.17
CA ALA A 386 -7.01 -2.15 7.62
C ALA A 386 -7.99 -3.33 7.75
N PRO A 387 -8.95 -3.25 8.68
CA PRO A 387 -9.95 -4.30 8.84
C PRO A 387 -10.85 -4.40 7.60
N GLY A 388 -10.93 -5.60 7.02
CA GLY A 388 -11.81 -5.89 5.88
C GLY A 388 -11.11 -6.07 4.53
N THR A 389 -9.77 -6.08 4.50
CA THR A 389 -8.97 -6.52 3.34
C THR A 389 -8.87 -8.04 3.22
N GLU A 390 -9.36 -8.79 4.22
CA GLU A 390 -9.46 -10.25 4.17
C GLU A 390 -10.88 -10.67 3.76
N ASP A 391 -10.95 -11.31 2.59
CA ASP A 391 -12.19 -11.77 1.97
C ASP A 391 -12.67 -13.08 2.59
N TYR A 392 -13.51 -12.99 3.63
CA TYR A 392 -14.35 -14.11 4.02
C TYR A 392 -15.46 -14.29 3.01
N ASP A 393 -15.25 -15.00 1.90
CA ASP A 393 -16.25 -15.17 0.83
C ASP A 393 -17.50 -15.97 1.29
N TYR A 394 -18.43 -15.26 1.95
CA TYR A 394 -19.68 -15.80 2.45
C TYR A 394 -20.58 -16.26 1.32
N ALA A 395 -20.44 -15.66 0.14
CA ALA A 395 -21.21 -16.01 -1.04
C ALA A 395 -20.80 -17.38 -1.59
N SER A 396 -19.51 -17.67 -1.70
CA SER A 396 -19.01 -18.99 -2.12
C SER A 396 -19.38 -20.07 -1.12
N LEU A 397 -19.23 -19.80 0.18
CA LEU A 397 -19.68 -20.74 1.22
C LEU A 397 -21.20 -20.99 1.13
N SER A 398 -22.00 -19.93 1.03
CA SER A 398 -23.45 -20.01 0.91
C SER A 398 -23.89 -20.74 -0.37
N ARG A 399 -23.23 -20.50 -1.51
CA ARG A 399 -23.49 -21.19 -2.78
C ARG A 399 -23.18 -22.68 -2.70
N LEU A 400 -22.06 -23.05 -2.09
CA LEU A 400 -21.71 -24.46 -1.88
C LEU A 400 -22.77 -25.16 -1.02
N LEU A 401 -23.06 -24.60 0.16
CA LEU A 401 -24.02 -25.20 1.09
C LEU A 401 -25.44 -25.23 0.53
N SER A 402 -25.86 -24.19 -0.22
CA SER A 402 -27.20 -24.13 -0.82
C SER A 402 -27.37 -25.13 -1.95
N ARG A 403 -26.33 -25.43 -2.74
CA ARG A 403 -26.37 -26.52 -3.74
C ARG A 403 -26.58 -27.88 -3.08
N ILE A 404 -25.89 -28.15 -1.98
CA ILE A 404 -26.07 -29.38 -1.20
C ILE A 404 -27.49 -29.43 -0.62
N ALA A 405 -27.98 -28.33 -0.05
CA ALA A 405 -29.33 -28.24 0.51
C ALA A 405 -30.41 -28.43 -0.55
N LEU A 406 -30.25 -27.85 -1.75
CA LEU A 406 -31.18 -28.00 -2.87
C LEU A 406 -31.24 -29.46 -3.36
N LEU A 407 -30.10 -30.17 -3.37
CA LEU A 407 -30.06 -31.60 -3.69
C LEU A 407 -30.86 -32.41 -2.66
N VAL A 408 -30.67 -32.15 -1.36
CA VAL A 408 -31.43 -32.79 -0.28
C VAL A 408 -32.93 -32.52 -0.44
N ILE A 409 -33.34 -31.26 -0.63
CA ILE A 409 -34.76 -30.89 -0.80
C ILE A 409 -35.38 -31.57 -2.03
N SER A 410 -34.64 -31.63 -3.15
CA SER A 410 -35.11 -32.29 -4.37
C SER A 410 -35.38 -33.78 -4.12
N VAL A 411 -34.44 -34.48 -3.49
CA VAL A 411 -34.60 -35.90 -3.12
C VAL A 411 -35.81 -36.10 -2.21
N LEU A 412 -36.02 -35.22 -1.22
CA LEU A 412 -37.17 -35.28 -0.31
C LEU A 412 -38.51 -35.06 -1.02
N LEU A 413 -38.57 -34.12 -1.98
CA LEU A 413 -39.76 -33.86 -2.78
C LEU A 413 -40.11 -35.07 -3.66
N PHE A 414 -39.13 -35.70 -4.32
CA PHE A 414 -39.33 -36.90 -5.15
C PHE A 414 -39.69 -38.14 -4.33
N ALA A 415 -39.01 -38.39 -3.21
CA ALA A 415 -39.33 -39.51 -2.31
C ALA A 415 -40.74 -39.40 -1.72
N GLY A 416 -41.24 -38.16 -1.53
CA GLY A 416 -42.61 -37.90 -1.13
C GLY A 416 -43.67 -38.18 -2.22
N VAL A 417 -43.29 -38.34 -3.48
CA VAL A 417 -44.19 -38.65 -4.62
C VAL A 417 -44.25 -40.17 -4.88
N GLY A 418 -43.15 -40.90 -4.68
CA GLY A 418 -43.11 -42.36 -4.87
C GLY A 418 -44.03 -43.16 -3.94
N GLY A 419 -44.34 -42.64 -2.74
CA GLY A 419 -45.30 -43.25 -1.81
C GLY A 419 -46.78 -43.15 -2.21
N LEU A 420 -47.10 -42.48 -3.33
CA LEU A 420 -48.45 -42.43 -3.91
C LEU A 420 -48.70 -43.51 -4.98
N PHE A 421 -47.64 -44.17 -5.47
CA PHE A 421 -47.76 -45.26 -6.45
C PHE A 421 -47.62 -46.66 -5.84
N TYR A 422 -47.28 -46.74 -4.55
CA TYR A 422 -47.34 -47.96 -3.74
C TYR A 422 -48.41 -47.79 -2.66
N LYS A 423 -49.67 -47.85 -3.05
CA LYS A 423 -50.78 -48.16 -2.15
C LYS A 423 -51.84 -48.96 -2.87
#